data_AF-A0A8H5EWG1-F1
#
_entry.id   AF-A0A8H5EWG1-F1
#
_cell.length_a   1.000
_cell.length_b   1.000
_cell.length_c   1.000
_cell.angle_alpha   90.00
_cell.angle_beta   90.00
_cell.angle_gamma   90.00
#
_symmetry.space_group_name_H-M   'P 1'
#
loop_
_entity.id
_entity.type
_entity.pdbx_description
1 polymer ?
#
loop_
_entity_poly.entity_id
_entity_poly.type
_entity_poly.pdbx_seq_one_letter_code
_entity_poly.pdbx_strand_id
1 'polypeptide(L)'
;MSIPASVIHDVINSAYNSMLLETFLCGQYTLLFAYALRLLLQKGKKRISATLALLWVIVMISFSLDWWYHHAAFVVHNDTALDIAGFLQRVSPDIDRPIFIMDNIFSVSSNWLADAILIWRCYVLWEDKKWMLAPLPVLLVADVVIPCVSYFSPFSNNIRLQVILLVSFYAISTAITVIGTSLIILRILVVTVEEPQGSHRSAYLNIQRVAVESGIAYSAAMILAGITFLLQLTQNNPGVIYFAAQASVYCQAALVPLSGIGPTLIAVQVAREASKPPVSSTNTLSRLTFRRSTRRNETFTTDSNPDSLSHMAFENMGYPTQEDHRSQGSKISDVHKDAHQGHDEKSTRHESAENVV
;
A
#
# COMPACT_ATOMS: atom_id res chain seq x y z
N MET A 1 -36.70 18.30 26.86
CA MET A 1 -37.21 17.13 26.11
C MET A 1 -36.35 15.95 26.50
N SER A 2 -36.88 14.97 27.23
CA SER A 2 -36.09 13.82 27.69
C SER A 2 -35.78 12.89 26.52
N ILE A 3 -34.50 12.59 26.29
CA ILE A 3 -34.08 11.64 25.25
C ILE A 3 -34.56 10.24 25.65
N PRO A 4 -35.21 9.48 24.75
CA PRO A 4 -35.66 8.12 25.07
C PRO A 4 -34.48 7.21 25.42
N ALA A 5 -34.64 6.37 26.45
CA ALA A 5 -33.58 5.43 26.87
C ALA A 5 -33.14 4.48 25.74
N SER A 6 -34.07 4.08 24.86
CA SER A 6 -33.76 3.25 23.69
C SER A 6 -32.72 3.90 22.76
N VAL A 7 -32.83 5.21 22.53
CA VAL A 7 -31.88 5.94 21.66
C VAL A 7 -30.49 5.96 22.28
N ILE A 8 -30.40 6.13 23.60
CA ILE A 8 -29.13 6.12 24.32
C ILE A 8 -28.45 4.74 24.21
N HIS A 9 -29.22 3.67 24.38
CA HIS A 9 -28.72 2.30 24.20
C HIS A 9 -28.26 2.03 22.77
N ASP A 10 -28.99 2.49 21.75
CA ASP A 10 -28.61 2.31 20.35
C ASP A 10 -27.30 3.05 19.99
N VAL A 11 -27.10 4.25 20.53
CA VAL A 11 -25.84 5.02 20.36
C VAL A 11 -24.66 4.27 20.97
N ILE A 12 -24.82 3.79 22.20
CA ILE A 12 -23.77 3.01 22.88
C ILE A 12 -23.46 1.71 22.12
N ASN A 13 -24.50 0.98 21.71
CA ASN A 13 -24.34 -0.26 20.96
C ASN A 13 -23.68 -0.04 19.61
N SER A 14 -24.06 1.01 18.88
CA SER A 14 -23.46 1.32 17.58
C SER A 14 -21.99 1.68 17.69
N ALA A 15 -21.60 2.49 18.69
CA ALA A 15 -20.20 2.82 18.95
C ALA A 15 -19.36 1.59 19.35
N TYR A 16 -19.89 0.72 20.20
CA TYR A 16 -19.21 -0.51 20.59
C TYR A 16 -19.02 -1.45 19.37
N ASN A 17 -20.07 -1.65 18.58
CA ASN A 17 -20.00 -2.52 17.41
C ASN A 17 -19.11 -1.96 16.29
N SER A 18 -19.08 -0.64 16.08
CA SER A 18 -18.19 -0.01 15.12
C SER A 18 -16.72 -0.16 15.52
N MET A 19 -16.41 -0.02 16.81
CA MET A 19 -15.05 -0.22 17.35
C MET A 19 -14.56 -1.67 17.14
N LEU A 20 -15.45 -2.66 17.31
CA LEU A 20 -15.13 -4.06 17.01
C LEU A 20 -14.87 -4.28 15.52
N LEU A 21 -15.69 -3.67 14.65
CA LEU A 21 -15.50 -3.72 13.20
C LEU A 21 -14.16 -3.11 12.79
N GLU A 22 -13.84 -1.92 13.32
CA GLU A 22 -12.57 -1.24 13.05
C GLU A 22 -11.38 -2.08 13.52
N THR A 23 -11.42 -2.61 14.74
CA THR A 23 -10.37 -3.48 15.29
C THR A 23 -10.13 -4.69 14.40
N PHE A 24 -11.20 -5.32 13.90
CA PHE A 24 -11.12 -6.45 13.00
C PHE A 24 -10.45 -6.08 11.66
N LEU A 25 -10.86 -4.97 11.05
CA LEU A 25 -10.32 -4.49 9.78
C LEU A 25 -8.86 -4.02 9.91
N CYS A 26 -8.52 -3.31 10.99
CA CYS A 26 -7.14 -2.92 11.32
C CYS A 26 -6.24 -4.16 11.56
N GLY A 27 -6.78 -5.21 12.17
CA GLY A 27 -6.09 -6.50 12.31
C GLY A 27 -5.78 -7.13 10.95
N GLN A 28 -6.77 -7.21 10.06
CA GLN A 28 -6.57 -7.70 8.68
C GLN A 28 -5.54 -6.86 7.92
N TYR A 29 -5.64 -5.53 8.02
CA TYR A 29 -4.70 -4.61 7.40
C TYR A 29 -3.27 -4.82 7.91
N THR A 30 -3.08 -5.00 9.22
CA THR A 30 -1.75 -5.23 9.80
C THR A 30 -1.12 -6.54 9.33
N LEU A 31 -1.92 -7.61 9.18
CA LEU A 31 -1.44 -8.87 8.60
C LEU A 31 -1.00 -8.71 7.14
N LEU A 32 -1.79 -7.98 6.34
CA LEU A 32 -1.45 -7.66 4.95
C LEU A 32 -0.17 -6.81 4.86
N PHE A 33 -0.04 -5.81 5.72
CA PHE A 33 1.15 -4.96 5.80
C PHE A 33 2.39 -5.77 6.19
N ALA A 34 2.31 -6.63 7.22
CA ALA A 34 3.43 -7.48 7.63
C ALA A 34 3.88 -8.42 6.51
N TYR A 35 2.93 -9.01 5.77
CA TYR A 35 3.22 -9.82 4.59
C TYR A 35 3.88 -8.99 3.48
N ALA A 36 3.34 -7.81 3.16
CA ALA A 36 3.89 -6.90 2.16
C ALA A 36 5.31 -6.44 2.51
N LEU A 37 5.55 -6.09 3.77
CA LEU A 37 6.82 -5.61 4.28
C LEU A 37 7.90 -6.69 4.13
N ARG A 38 7.62 -7.93 4.56
CA ARG A 38 8.56 -9.05 4.40
C ARG A 38 8.94 -9.28 2.94
N LEU A 39 7.93 -9.29 2.06
CA LEU A 39 8.14 -9.50 0.63
C LEU A 39 8.96 -8.35 0.00
N LEU A 40 8.70 -7.10 0.35
CA LEU A 40 9.40 -5.93 -0.19
C LEU A 40 10.84 -5.82 0.32
N LEU A 41 11.09 -6.16 1.58
CA LEU A 41 12.43 -6.19 2.17
C LEU A 41 13.30 -7.27 1.51
N GLN A 42 12.76 -8.47 1.28
CA GLN A 42 13.44 -9.53 0.53
C GLN A 42 13.81 -9.11 -0.90
N LYS A 43 13.06 -8.18 -1.49
CA LYS A 43 13.30 -7.66 -2.85
C LYS A 43 14.11 -6.37 -2.88
N GLY A 44 14.60 -5.89 -1.73
CA GLY A 44 15.42 -4.66 -1.65
C GLY A 44 14.67 -3.37 -2.03
N LYS A 45 13.34 -3.37 -2.08
CA LYS A 45 12.51 -2.21 -2.49
C LYS A 45 12.29 -1.22 -1.33
N LYS A 46 13.39 -0.70 -0.77
CA LYS A 46 13.39 0.13 0.46
C LYS A 46 12.48 1.35 0.41
N ARG A 47 12.41 2.07 -0.73
CA ARG A 47 11.57 3.28 -0.87
C ARG A 47 10.07 2.98 -0.76
N ILE A 48 9.59 1.95 -1.46
CA ILE A 48 8.18 1.54 -1.44
C ILE A 48 7.81 0.96 -0.07
N SER A 49 8.75 0.24 0.55
CA SER A 49 8.61 -0.26 1.91
C SER A 49 8.45 0.88 2.92
N ALA A 50 9.22 1.96 2.80
CA ALA A 50 9.15 3.11 3.68
C ALA A 50 7.82 3.86 3.55
N THR A 51 7.32 4.06 2.32
CA THR A 51 6.02 4.72 2.11
C THR A 51 4.85 3.91 2.68
N LEU A 52 4.90 2.58 2.56
CA LEU A 52 3.87 1.71 3.17
C LEU A 52 3.96 1.68 4.69
N ALA A 53 5.18 1.67 5.24
CA ALA A 53 5.37 1.73 6.68
C ALA A 53 4.84 3.06 7.24
N LEU A 54 5.09 4.18 6.54
CA LEU A 54 4.53 5.48 6.91
C LEU A 54 2.99 5.45 6.91
N LEU A 55 2.38 4.93 5.85
CA LEU A 55 0.92 4.80 5.76
C LEU A 55 0.36 3.91 6.89
N TRP A 56 0.99 2.78 7.17
CA TRP A 56 0.60 1.91 8.29
C TRP A 56 0.72 2.61 9.63
N VAL A 57 1.80 3.34 9.89
CA VAL A 57 1.98 4.10 11.14
C VAL A 57 0.88 5.15 11.30
N ILE A 58 0.54 5.91 10.25
CA ILE A 58 -0.54 6.92 10.30
C ILE A 58 -1.89 6.27 10.64
N VAL A 59 -2.24 5.16 9.97
CA VAL A 59 -3.48 4.43 10.22
C VAL A 59 -3.53 3.88 11.66
N MET A 60 -2.43 3.31 12.16
CA MET A 60 -2.37 2.79 13.53
C MET A 60 -2.44 3.88 14.59
N ILE A 61 -1.90 5.08 14.31
CA ILE A 61 -2.03 6.24 15.21
C ILE A 61 -3.51 6.67 15.28
N SER A 62 -4.19 6.81 14.14
CA SER A 62 -5.63 7.16 14.13
C SER A 62 -6.45 6.11 14.89
N PHE A 63 -6.25 4.82 14.59
CA PHE A 63 -6.91 3.73 15.32
C PHE A 63 -6.66 3.79 16.83
N SER A 64 -5.43 4.09 17.25
CA SER A 64 -5.10 4.18 18.67
C SER A 64 -5.79 5.36 19.36
N LEU A 65 -5.94 6.49 18.67
CA LEU A 65 -6.63 7.68 19.18
C LEU A 65 -8.14 7.44 19.26
N ASP A 66 -8.75 6.83 18.24
CA ASP A 66 -10.16 6.48 18.27
C ASP A 66 -10.48 5.42 19.34
N TRP A 67 -9.61 4.41 19.48
CA TRP A 67 -9.71 3.43 20.57
C TRP A 67 -9.66 4.10 21.94
N TRP A 68 -8.69 5.01 22.13
CA TRP A 68 -8.55 5.75 23.38
C TRP A 68 -9.81 6.59 23.66
N TYR A 69 -10.37 7.24 22.64
CA TYR A 69 -11.58 8.04 22.76
C TYR A 69 -12.78 7.20 23.22
N HIS A 70 -13.03 6.07 22.56
CA HIS A 70 -14.10 5.14 22.95
C HIS A 70 -13.87 4.58 24.36
N HIS A 71 -12.64 4.20 24.71
CA HIS A 71 -12.31 3.72 26.05
C HIS A 71 -12.52 4.80 27.11
N ALA A 72 -12.15 6.05 26.86
CA ALA A 72 -12.39 7.17 27.76
C ALA A 72 -13.89 7.42 27.97
N ALA A 73 -14.70 7.29 26.91
CA ALA A 73 -16.15 7.38 27.00
C ALA A 73 -16.75 6.35 27.95
N PHE A 74 -16.28 5.10 27.88
CA PHE A 74 -16.83 4.00 28.67
C PHE A 74 -16.28 3.89 30.10
N VAL A 75 -15.02 4.30 30.32
CA VAL A 75 -14.33 4.08 31.60
C VAL A 75 -14.30 5.34 32.46
N VAL A 76 -14.09 6.51 31.86
CA VAL A 76 -13.95 7.78 32.59
C VAL A 76 -15.31 8.44 32.78
N HIS A 77 -16.15 8.48 31.74
CA HIS A 77 -17.46 9.14 31.74
C HIS A 77 -18.63 8.17 32.04
N ASN A 78 -18.42 7.22 32.95
CA ASN A 78 -19.39 6.15 33.24
C ASN A 78 -20.47 6.53 34.26
N ASP A 79 -20.66 7.83 34.54
CA ASP A 79 -21.60 8.28 35.58
C ASP A 79 -23.06 8.03 35.20
N THR A 80 -23.43 8.27 33.93
CA THR A 80 -24.79 8.01 33.42
C THR A 80 -24.71 7.65 31.94
N ALA A 81 -25.60 6.76 31.45
CA ALA A 81 -25.65 6.39 30.04
C ALA A 81 -25.83 7.59 29.09
N LEU A 82 -26.49 8.66 29.55
CA LEU A 82 -26.62 9.92 28.83
C LEU A 82 -25.29 10.65 28.66
N ASP A 83 -24.41 10.58 29.67
CA ASP A 83 -23.09 11.20 29.65
C ASP A 83 -22.17 10.47 28.66
N ILE A 84 -22.16 9.13 28.72
CA ILE A 84 -21.48 8.27 27.74
C ILE A 84 -21.96 8.59 26.30
N ALA A 85 -23.27 8.67 26.09
CA ALA A 85 -23.83 8.97 24.76
C ALA A 85 -23.50 10.40 24.29
N GLY A 86 -23.51 11.39 25.19
CA GLY A 86 -23.11 12.76 24.89
C GLY A 86 -21.63 12.86 24.51
N PHE A 87 -20.77 12.11 25.21
CA PHE A 87 -19.35 12.00 24.91
C PHE A 87 -19.11 11.32 23.56
N LEU A 88 -19.75 10.18 23.28
CA LEU A 88 -19.63 9.47 22.00
C LEU A 88 -20.16 10.29 20.81
N GLN A 89 -21.21 11.08 21.03
CA GLN A 89 -21.74 12.01 20.02
C GLN A 89 -20.90 13.29 19.87
N ARG A 90 -19.79 13.42 20.62
CA ARG A 90 -18.83 14.54 20.51
C ARG A 90 -19.50 15.89 20.81
N VAL A 91 -20.50 15.89 21.72
CA VAL A 91 -21.28 17.06 22.13
C VAL A 91 -20.65 17.78 23.34
N SER A 92 -19.81 17.09 24.12
CA SER A 92 -19.18 17.67 25.32
C SER A 92 -17.96 18.55 24.97
N PRO A 93 -17.88 19.78 25.51
CA PRO A 93 -16.82 20.75 25.21
C PRO A 93 -15.51 20.59 26.04
N ASP A 94 -15.37 19.53 26.83
CA ASP A 94 -14.29 19.37 27.79
C ASP A 94 -12.94 18.90 27.18
N ILE A 95 -11.97 18.62 28.04
CA ILE A 95 -10.50 18.43 27.86
C ILE A 95 -10.09 17.52 26.68
N ASP A 96 -11.02 16.75 26.12
CA ASP A 96 -10.80 15.73 25.08
C ASP A 96 -10.97 16.24 23.64
N ARG A 97 -11.46 17.48 23.45
CA ARG A 97 -11.52 18.15 22.14
C ARG A 97 -10.20 18.13 21.33
N PRO A 98 -9.01 18.40 21.90
CA PRO A 98 -7.75 18.33 21.14
C PRO A 98 -7.46 16.93 20.62
N ILE A 99 -7.78 15.88 21.39
CA ILE A 99 -7.52 14.49 20.99
C ILE A 99 -8.47 14.08 19.86
N PHE A 100 -9.73 14.49 19.95
CA PHE A 100 -10.68 14.37 18.86
C PHE A 100 -10.19 15.03 17.57
N ILE A 101 -9.67 16.27 17.66
CA ILE A 101 -9.11 16.97 16.50
C ILE A 101 -7.90 16.21 15.94
N MET A 102 -7.01 15.71 16.80
CA MET A 102 -5.85 14.93 16.38
C MET A 102 -6.24 13.66 15.63
N ASP A 103 -7.21 12.89 16.12
CA ASP A 103 -7.70 11.70 15.42
C ASP A 103 -8.17 12.03 13.99
N ASN A 104 -8.99 13.08 13.85
CA ASN A 104 -9.48 13.50 12.53
C ASN A 104 -8.34 13.92 11.59
N ILE A 105 -7.30 14.57 12.09
CA ILE A 105 -6.13 14.94 11.28
C ILE A 105 -5.42 13.69 10.76
N PHE A 106 -5.19 12.69 11.61
CA PHE A 106 -4.53 11.46 11.19
C PHE A 106 -5.40 10.64 10.23
N SER A 107 -6.71 10.56 10.49
CA SER A 107 -7.68 9.92 9.61
C SER A 107 -7.70 10.56 8.22
N VAL A 108 -7.84 11.89 8.14
CA VAL A 108 -7.79 12.66 6.89
C VAL A 108 -6.43 12.51 6.19
N SER A 109 -5.34 12.50 6.94
CA SER A 109 -3.99 12.31 6.38
C SER A 109 -3.82 10.93 5.76
N SER A 110 -4.43 9.89 6.36
CA SER A 110 -4.40 8.53 5.82
C SER A 110 -5.16 8.43 4.49
N ASN A 111 -6.35 9.03 4.40
CA ASN A 111 -7.16 9.08 3.20
C ASN A 111 -6.46 9.89 2.10
N TRP A 112 -5.90 11.05 2.46
CA TRP A 112 -5.14 11.88 1.53
C TRP A 112 -3.93 11.15 0.95
N LEU A 113 -3.19 10.42 1.78
CA LEU A 113 -2.03 9.65 1.33
C LEU A 113 -2.47 8.49 0.42
N ALA A 114 -3.60 7.84 0.71
CA ALA A 114 -4.17 6.79 -0.14
C ALA A 114 -4.56 7.35 -1.52
N ASP A 115 -5.27 8.48 -1.55
CA ASP A 115 -5.68 9.16 -2.78
C ASP A 115 -4.48 9.68 -3.57
N ALA A 116 -3.45 10.21 -2.91
CA ALA A 116 -2.19 10.62 -3.53
C ALA A 116 -1.46 9.44 -4.20
N ILE A 117 -1.41 8.27 -3.54
CA ILE A 117 -0.84 7.05 -4.12
C ILE A 117 -1.65 6.62 -5.36
N LEU A 118 -2.98 6.71 -5.31
CA LEU A 118 -3.85 6.38 -6.43
C LEU A 118 -3.59 7.32 -7.62
N ILE A 119 -3.53 8.63 -7.40
CA ILE A 119 -3.24 9.62 -8.43
C ILE A 119 -1.83 9.42 -9.01
N TRP A 120 -0.83 9.16 -8.18
CA TRP A 120 0.53 8.84 -8.63
C TRP A 120 0.53 7.61 -9.56
N ARG A 121 -0.24 6.57 -9.22
CA ARG A 121 -0.39 5.38 -10.08
C ARG A 121 -1.02 5.73 -11.41
N CYS A 122 -2.11 6.50 -11.42
CA CYS A 122 -2.72 6.99 -12.65
C CYS A 122 -1.71 7.77 -13.50
N TYR A 123 -0.89 8.62 -12.86
CA TYR A 123 0.10 9.44 -13.54
C TYR A 123 1.19 8.62 -14.23
N VAL A 124 1.76 7.64 -13.53
CA VAL A 124 2.76 6.72 -14.11
C VAL A 124 2.15 5.90 -15.23
N LEU A 125 0.85 5.61 -15.17
CA LEU A 125 0.17 4.75 -16.13
C LEU A 125 -0.16 5.44 -17.46
N TRP A 126 -0.41 6.74 -17.42
CA TRP A 126 -0.75 7.57 -18.58
C TRP A 126 0.45 8.41 -19.01
N GLU A 127 1.41 7.79 -19.71
CA GLU A 127 2.60 8.49 -20.20
C GLU A 127 2.26 9.53 -21.29
N ASP A 128 1.29 9.25 -22.17
CA ASP A 128 1.02 10.05 -23.37
C ASP A 128 -0.11 11.10 -23.24
N LYS A 129 -1.11 10.90 -22.35
CA LYS A 129 -2.27 11.82 -22.20
C LYS A 129 -2.42 12.37 -20.79
N LYS A 130 -1.33 12.91 -20.24
CA LYS A 130 -1.26 13.48 -18.89
C LYS A 130 -2.28 14.61 -18.64
N TRP A 131 -2.77 15.28 -19.68
CA TRP A 131 -3.81 16.32 -19.53
C TRP A 131 -5.07 15.80 -18.83
N MET A 132 -5.39 14.51 -18.95
CA MET A 132 -6.64 13.95 -18.38
C MET A 132 -6.56 13.89 -16.86
N LEU A 133 -5.35 13.97 -16.30
CA LEU A 133 -5.10 13.91 -14.87
C LEU A 133 -4.92 15.29 -14.24
N ALA A 134 -4.89 16.37 -15.04
CA ALA A 134 -4.78 17.74 -14.54
C ALA A 134 -5.79 18.11 -13.44
N PRO A 135 -7.07 17.67 -13.46
CA PRO A 135 -8.01 18.04 -12.38
C PRO A 135 -7.77 17.29 -11.05
N LEU A 136 -7.13 16.11 -11.07
CA LEU A 136 -6.97 15.26 -9.88
C LEU A 136 -6.11 15.91 -8.76
N PRO A 137 -4.94 16.52 -9.05
CA PRO A 137 -4.18 17.24 -8.03
C PRO A 137 -4.93 18.42 -7.42
N VAL A 138 -5.77 19.12 -8.20
CA VAL A 138 -6.58 20.24 -7.70
C VAL A 138 -7.63 19.74 -6.71
N LEU A 139 -8.32 18.64 -7.05
CA LEU A 139 -9.25 17.97 -6.15
C LEU A 139 -8.54 17.47 -4.89
N LEU A 140 -7.34 16.91 -5.00
CA LEU A 140 -6.55 16.42 -3.87
C LEU A 140 -6.17 17.53 -2.88
N VAL A 141 -5.93 18.76 -3.35
CA VAL A 141 -5.70 19.91 -2.47
C VAL A 141 -7.00 20.31 -1.76
N ALA A 142 -8.12 20.35 -2.48
CA ALA A 142 -9.43 20.64 -1.88
C ALA A 142 -9.80 19.62 -0.79
N ASP A 143 -9.43 18.35 -1.00
CA ASP A 143 -9.69 17.24 -0.09
C ASP A 143 -9.06 17.43 1.30
N VAL A 144 -7.91 18.10 1.40
CA VAL A 144 -7.27 18.42 2.68
C VAL A 144 -7.80 19.73 3.28
N VAL A 145 -8.04 20.73 2.42
CA VAL A 145 -8.40 22.07 2.89
C VAL A 145 -9.78 22.07 3.56
N ILE A 146 -10.76 21.37 3.00
CA ILE A 146 -12.13 21.35 3.52
C ILE A 146 -12.22 20.81 4.96
N PRO A 147 -11.69 19.61 5.29
CA PRO A 147 -11.71 19.12 6.66
C PRO A 147 -10.90 20.03 7.60
N CYS A 148 -9.74 20.55 7.18
CA CYS A 148 -8.99 21.50 7.98
C CYS A 148 -9.83 22.74 8.36
N VAL A 149 -10.58 23.31 7.40
CA VAL A 149 -11.50 24.42 7.68
C VAL A 149 -12.63 23.97 8.63
N SER A 150 -13.14 22.75 8.48
CA SER A 150 -14.20 22.22 9.33
C SER A 150 -13.79 22.11 10.80
N TYR A 151 -12.58 21.61 11.08
CA TYR A 151 -12.13 21.33 12.45
C TYR A 151 -11.46 22.52 13.15
N PHE A 152 -10.75 23.39 12.41
CA PHE A 152 -9.95 24.47 13.00
C PHE A 152 -10.61 25.84 12.97
N SER A 153 -11.67 26.04 12.18
CA SER A 153 -12.31 27.34 12.06
C SER A 153 -13.19 27.66 13.29
N PRO A 154 -13.34 28.95 13.68
CA PRO A 154 -14.40 29.39 14.60
C PRO A 154 -15.81 29.02 14.12
N PHE A 155 -15.97 28.63 12.85
CA PHE A 155 -17.21 28.07 12.32
C PHE A 155 -17.56 26.67 12.87
N SER A 156 -16.66 26.00 13.59
CA SER A 156 -16.91 24.70 14.24
C SER A 156 -18.11 24.71 15.20
N ASN A 157 -18.52 25.88 15.71
CA ASN A 157 -19.70 26.00 16.56
C ASN A 157 -21.03 25.92 15.76
N ASN A 158 -20.99 26.08 14.43
CA ASN A 158 -22.16 25.95 13.56
C ASN A 158 -22.25 24.52 13.02
N ILE A 159 -22.95 23.65 13.75
CA ILE A 159 -23.14 22.22 13.40
C ILE A 159 -23.57 22.06 11.94
N ARG A 160 -24.51 22.88 11.45
CA ARG A 160 -24.97 22.81 10.06
C ARG A 160 -23.86 23.07 9.04
N LEU A 161 -22.99 24.04 9.30
CA LEU A 161 -21.88 24.36 8.40
C LEU A 161 -20.80 23.27 8.44
N GLN A 162 -20.52 22.73 9.63
CA GLN A 162 -19.60 21.60 9.80
C GLN A 162 -20.06 20.38 8.99
N VAL A 163 -21.35 20.02 9.05
CA VAL A 163 -21.88 18.89 8.29
C VAL A 163 -21.86 19.17 6.77
N ILE A 164 -22.11 20.41 6.32
CA ILE A 164 -21.97 20.79 4.90
C ILE A 164 -20.53 20.60 4.41
N LEU A 165 -19.53 21.03 5.20
CA LEU A 165 -18.12 20.86 4.87
C LEU A 165 -17.76 19.37 4.82
N LEU A 166 -18.28 18.57 5.75
CA LEU A 166 -18.02 17.14 5.79
C LEU A 166 -18.63 16.40 4.59
N VAL A 167 -19.87 16.73 4.19
CA VAL A 167 -20.48 16.22 2.95
C VAL A 167 -19.65 16.61 1.72
N SER A 168 -19.13 17.84 1.70
CA SER A 168 -18.28 18.33 0.60
C SER A 168 -16.97 17.55 0.51
N PHE A 169 -16.33 17.25 1.66
CA PHE A 169 -15.15 16.40 1.75
C PHE A 169 -15.43 15.00 1.18
N TYR A 170 -16.47 14.31 1.66
CA TYR A 170 -16.81 12.98 1.16
C TYR A 170 -17.14 12.97 -0.34
N ALA A 171 -17.79 14.03 -0.85
CA ALA A 171 -18.09 14.16 -2.28
C ALA A 171 -16.81 14.33 -3.13
N ILE A 172 -15.85 15.15 -2.67
CA ILE A 172 -14.59 15.37 -3.37
C ILE A 172 -13.73 14.11 -3.37
N SER A 173 -13.49 13.49 -2.21
CA SER A 173 -12.70 12.25 -2.16
C SER A 173 -13.36 11.13 -2.98
N THR A 174 -14.69 10.98 -2.92
CA THR A 174 -15.42 10.05 -3.79
C THR A 174 -15.17 10.35 -5.27
N ALA A 175 -15.20 11.62 -5.68
CA ALA A 175 -14.92 11.99 -7.06
C ALA A 175 -13.48 11.61 -7.46
N ILE A 176 -12.49 11.84 -6.58
CA ILE A 176 -11.10 11.45 -6.81
C ILE A 176 -10.99 9.94 -7.01
N THR A 177 -11.58 9.15 -6.12
CA THR A 177 -11.47 7.68 -6.16
C THR A 177 -12.23 7.09 -7.34
N VAL A 178 -13.42 7.59 -7.67
CA VAL A 178 -14.22 7.11 -8.81
C VAL A 178 -13.55 7.48 -10.14
N ILE A 179 -13.09 8.73 -10.30
CA ILE A 179 -12.37 9.15 -11.51
C ILE A 179 -11.07 8.35 -11.64
N GLY A 180 -10.32 8.23 -10.56
CA GLY A 180 -9.07 7.49 -10.55
C GLY A 180 -9.25 5.99 -10.86
N THR A 181 -10.23 5.33 -10.25
CA THR A 181 -10.56 3.93 -10.54
C THR A 181 -11.04 3.77 -11.98
N SER A 182 -11.86 4.69 -12.50
CA SER A 182 -12.31 4.68 -13.88
C SER A 182 -11.16 4.83 -14.88
N LEU A 183 -10.18 5.71 -14.59
CA LEU A 183 -8.98 5.87 -15.42
C LEU A 183 -8.11 4.61 -15.43
N ILE A 184 -8.04 3.88 -14.32
CA ILE A 184 -7.35 2.58 -14.24
C ILE A 184 -8.07 1.55 -15.12
N ILE A 185 -9.40 1.45 -15.02
CA ILE A 185 -10.23 0.54 -15.84
C ILE A 185 -10.10 0.86 -17.33
N LEU A 186 -10.18 2.14 -17.71
CA LEU A 186 -10.04 2.56 -19.10
C LEU A 186 -8.69 2.14 -19.68
N ARG A 187 -7.59 2.30 -18.91
CA ARG A 187 -6.28 1.84 -19.37
C ARG A 187 -6.22 0.32 -19.50
N ILE A 188 -6.81 -0.43 -18.56
CA ILE A 188 -6.91 -1.89 -18.66
C ILE A 188 -7.55 -2.29 -19.99
N LEU A 189 -8.63 -1.62 -20.40
CA LEU A 189 -9.33 -1.89 -21.65
C LEU A 189 -8.46 -1.56 -22.86
N VAL A 190 -7.80 -0.40 -22.88
CA VAL A 190 -6.90 0.01 -23.98
C VAL A 190 -5.77 -0.99 -24.17
N VAL A 191 -5.04 -1.34 -23.10
CA VAL A 191 -3.95 -2.33 -23.15
C VAL A 191 -4.45 -3.71 -23.59
N THR A 192 -5.68 -4.06 -23.22
CA THR A 192 -6.30 -5.34 -23.59
C THR A 192 -6.57 -5.43 -25.09
N VAL A 193 -6.85 -4.29 -25.74
CA VAL A 193 -7.13 -4.19 -27.18
C VAL A 193 -5.84 -4.09 -28.00
N GLU A 194 -4.83 -3.39 -27.50
CA GLU A 194 -3.60 -3.07 -28.26
C GLU A 194 -2.56 -4.20 -28.30
N GLU A 195 -2.43 -5.04 -27.26
CA GLU A 195 -1.36 -6.05 -27.18
C GLU A 195 -1.89 -7.50 -27.30
N PRO A 196 -1.50 -8.30 -28.31
CA PRO A 196 -1.73 -9.74 -28.33
C PRO A 196 -1.08 -10.44 -27.12
N GLN A 197 -1.71 -11.50 -26.62
CA GLN A 197 -1.39 -12.16 -25.33
C GLN A 197 0.12 -12.37 -25.07
N GLY A 198 0.63 -11.80 -23.97
CA GLY A 198 2.00 -12.01 -23.48
C GLY A 198 2.08 -12.08 -21.95
N SER A 199 3.16 -12.64 -21.41
CA SER A 199 3.36 -12.83 -19.96
C SER A 199 3.41 -11.51 -19.17
N HIS A 200 3.89 -10.42 -19.79
CA HIS A 200 3.92 -9.09 -19.15
C HIS A 200 2.50 -8.50 -19.01
N ARG A 201 1.62 -8.76 -19.99
CA ARG A 201 0.23 -8.33 -19.98
C ARG A 201 -0.56 -9.00 -18.85
N SER A 202 -0.43 -10.31 -18.66
CA SER A 202 -1.17 -11.01 -17.60
C SER A 202 -0.77 -10.55 -16.19
N ALA A 203 0.52 -10.29 -15.97
CA ALA A 203 1.06 -9.71 -14.74
C ALA A 203 0.49 -8.31 -14.47
N TYR A 204 0.53 -7.44 -15.48
CA TYR A 204 -0.02 -6.09 -15.43
C TYR A 204 -1.53 -6.09 -15.12
N LEU A 205 -2.31 -6.92 -15.81
CA LEU A 205 -3.76 -7.03 -15.59
C LEU A 205 -4.09 -7.53 -14.19
N ASN A 206 -3.29 -8.43 -13.62
CA ASN A 206 -3.51 -8.94 -12.27
C ASN A 206 -3.27 -7.85 -11.20
N ILE A 207 -2.20 -7.05 -11.35
CA ILE A 207 -1.94 -5.89 -10.46
C ILE A 207 -3.09 -4.88 -10.53
N GLN A 208 -3.51 -4.52 -11.75
CA GLN A 208 -4.55 -3.51 -11.93
C GLN A 208 -5.93 -4.01 -11.51
N ARG A 209 -6.25 -5.30 -11.68
CA ARG A 209 -7.52 -5.89 -11.22
C ARG A 209 -7.68 -5.78 -9.71
N VAL A 210 -6.64 -6.10 -8.95
CA VAL A 210 -6.67 -5.99 -7.48
C VAL A 210 -6.76 -4.52 -7.04
N ALA A 211 -6.09 -3.62 -7.76
CA ALA A 211 -6.23 -2.17 -7.53
C ALA A 211 -7.68 -1.71 -7.72
N VAL A 212 -8.34 -2.16 -8.79
CA VAL A 212 -9.75 -1.84 -9.07
C VAL A 212 -10.68 -2.44 -8.03
N GLU A 213 -10.49 -3.69 -7.63
CA GLU A 213 -11.33 -4.36 -6.63
C GLU A 213 -11.28 -3.63 -5.28
N SER A 214 -10.08 -3.29 -4.81
CA SER A 214 -9.90 -2.51 -3.57
C SER A 214 -10.37 -1.05 -3.71
N GLY A 215 -10.20 -0.43 -4.87
CA GLY A 215 -10.68 0.94 -5.15
C GLY A 215 -12.20 1.05 -5.20
N ILE A 216 -12.90 0.01 -5.69
CA ILE A 216 -14.37 -0.07 -5.67
C ILE A 216 -14.87 -0.18 -4.24
N ALA A 217 -14.26 -1.06 -3.42
CA ALA A 217 -14.63 -1.21 -2.01
C ALA A 217 -14.46 0.10 -1.22
N TYR A 218 -13.33 0.78 -1.40
CA TYR A 218 -13.07 2.08 -0.77
C TYR A 218 -14.05 3.16 -1.25
N SER A 219 -14.28 3.25 -2.57
CA SER A 219 -15.23 4.23 -3.13
C SER A 219 -16.66 3.97 -2.65
N ALA A 220 -17.08 2.72 -2.54
CA ALA A 220 -18.40 2.36 -2.02
C ALA A 220 -18.55 2.80 -0.55
N ALA A 221 -17.53 2.58 0.28
CA ALA A 221 -17.54 3.04 1.67
C ALA A 221 -17.60 4.58 1.77
N MET A 222 -16.86 5.31 0.92
CA MET A 222 -16.89 6.78 0.89
C MET A 222 -18.25 7.33 0.43
N ILE A 223 -18.86 6.71 -0.58
CA ILE A 223 -20.21 7.05 -1.05
C ILE A 223 -21.23 6.84 0.07
N LEU A 224 -21.18 5.69 0.76
CA LEU A 224 -22.09 5.39 1.86
C LEU A 224 -21.93 6.41 2.99
N ALA A 225 -20.68 6.74 3.38
CA ALA A 225 -20.41 7.79 4.35
C ALA A 225 -21.02 9.13 3.91
N GLY A 226 -20.75 9.57 2.68
CA GLY A 226 -21.29 10.82 2.14
C GLY A 226 -22.82 10.86 2.13
N ILE A 227 -23.48 9.77 1.75
CA ILE A 227 -24.95 9.64 1.76
C ILE A 227 -25.48 9.77 3.19
N THR A 228 -24.86 9.12 4.18
CA THR A 228 -25.31 9.20 5.57
C THR A 228 -25.26 10.63 6.10
N PHE A 229 -24.19 11.39 5.83
CA PHE A 229 -24.12 12.80 6.21
C PHE A 229 -25.09 13.69 5.43
N LEU A 230 -25.33 13.40 4.15
CA LEU A 230 -26.33 14.10 3.35
C LEU A 230 -27.76 13.90 3.89
N LEU A 231 -28.08 12.70 4.35
CA LEU A 231 -29.37 12.40 4.98
C LEU A 231 -29.55 13.20 6.28
N GLN A 232 -28.49 13.36 7.08
CA GLN A 232 -28.54 14.19 8.30
C GLN A 232 -28.83 15.67 8.00
N LEU A 233 -28.39 16.18 6.83
CA LEU A 233 -28.63 17.57 6.41
C LEU A 233 -29.99 17.83 5.80
N THR A 234 -30.49 16.88 5.02
CA THR A 234 -31.64 17.08 4.11
C THR A 234 -32.96 16.61 4.69
N GLN A 235 -32.91 15.68 5.64
CA GLN A 235 -34.11 15.05 6.18
C GLN A 235 -34.63 15.82 7.39
N ASN A 236 -35.96 15.95 7.48
CA ASN A 236 -36.64 16.53 8.64
C ASN A 236 -37.20 15.46 9.58
N ASN A 237 -37.24 14.19 9.14
CA ASN A 237 -37.73 13.09 9.95
C ASN A 237 -36.62 12.68 10.94
N PRO A 238 -36.84 12.83 12.26
CA PRO A 238 -35.84 12.51 13.27
C PRO A 238 -35.37 11.07 13.17
N GLY A 239 -36.26 10.11 12.87
CA GLY A 239 -35.89 8.70 12.75
C GLY A 239 -34.85 8.42 11.66
N VAL A 240 -34.94 9.13 10.52
CA VAL A 240 -33.98 8.99 9.42
C VAL A 240 -32.63 9.62 9.77
N ILE A 241 -32.65 10.76 10.46
CA ILE A 241 -31.43 11.42 10.95
C ILE A 241 -30.71 10.51 11.95
N TYR A 242 -31.45 9.90 12.89
CA TYR A 242 -30.88 8.97 13.87
C TYR A 242 -30.26 7.73 13.21
N PHE A 243 -30.96 7.12 12.26
CA PHE A 243 -30.43 6.00 11.50
C PHE A 243 -29.16 6.38 10.74
N ALA A 244 -29.17 7.54 10.07
CA ALA A 244 -28.02 8.04 9.31
C ALA A 244 -26.83 8.38 10.22
N ALA A 245 -27.07 8.91 11.42
CA ALA A 245 -26.03 9.14 12.41
C ALA A 245 -25.34 7.83 12.82
N GLN A 246 -26.10 6.80 13.16
CA GLN A 246 -25.54 5.48 13.52
C GLN A 246 -24.79 4.84 12.35
N ALA A 247 -25.36 4.86 11.15
CA ALA A 247 -24.72 4.31 9.95
C ALA A 247 -23.39 5.02 9.61
N SER A 248 -23.29 6.34 9.86
CA SER A 248 -22.07 7.10 9.62
C SER A 248 -20.90 6.67 10.51
N VAL A 249 -21.15 6.18 11.73
CA VAL A 249 -20.11 5.68 12.64
C VAL A 249 -19.48 4.40 12.08
N TYR A 250 -20.29 3.45 11.61
CA TYR A 250 -19.79 2.24 10.95
C TYR A 250 -18.99 2.53 9.68
N CYS A 251 -19.44 3.50 8.88
CA CYS A 251 -18.73 3.87 7.66
C CYS A 251 -17.35 4.47 8.00
N GLN A 252 -17.27 5.37 8.98
CA GLN A 252 -16.00 5.98 9.41
C GLN A 252 -15.02 4.93 9.94
N ALA A 253 -15.50 4.03 10.81
CA ALA A 253 -14.73 2.90 11.35
C ALA A 253 -14.13 2.00 10.25
N ALA A 254 -14.84 1.81 9.14
CA ALA A 254 -14.35 1.00 8.02
C ALA A 254 -13.36 1.74 7.11
N LEU A 255 -13.50 3.07 6.97
CA LEU A 255 -12.75 3.85 5.98
C LEU A 255 -11.25 3.96 6.30
N VAL A 256 -10.90 4.16 7.57
CA VAL A 256 -9.51 4.31 8.02
C VAL A 256 -8.64 3.09 7.64
N PRO A 257 -9.03 1.84 7.95
CA PRO A 257 -8.26 0.68 7.49
C PRO A 257 -8.36 0.44 5.98
N LEU A 258 -9.50 0.74 5.34
CA LEU A 258 -9.66 0.56 3.88
C LEU A 258 -8.72 1.45 3.06
N SER A 259 -8.41 2.66 3.53
CA SER A 259 -7.47 3.57 2.86
C SER A 259 -6.05 2.96 2.74
N GLY A 260 -5.64 2.14 3.71
CA GLY A 260 -4.36 1.44 3.71
C GLY A 260 -4.32 0.14 2.88
N ILE A 261 -5.45 -0.58 2.80
CA ILE A 261 -5.52 -1.92 2.17
C ILE A 261 -5.21 -1.84 0.67
N GLY A 262 -5.79 -0.89 -0.06
CA GLY A 262 -5.61 -0.76 -1.51
C GLY A 262 -4.15 -0.60 -1.93
N PRO A 263 -3.43 0.45 -1.46
CA PRO A 263 -2.01 0.64 -1.74
C PRO A 263 -1.13 -0.56 -1.38
N THR A 264 -1.46 -1.26 -0.28
CA THR A 264 -0.70 -2.42 0.21
C THR A 264 -0.86 -3.63 -0.70
N LEU A 265 -2.10 -3.93 -1.13
CA LEU A 265 -2.37 -5.02 -2.08
C LEU A 265 -1.65 -4.80 -3.42
N ILE A 266 -1.64 -3.56 -3.90
CA ILE A 266 -0.92 -3.19 -5.13
C ILE A 266 0.57 -3.46 -4.97
N ALA A 267 1.16 -3.05 -3.85
CA ALA A 267 2.58 -3.25 -3.59
C ALA A 267 2.97 -4.74 -3.49
N VAL A 268 2.12 -5.55 -2.86
CA VAL A 268 2.27 -7.01 -2.82
C VAL A 268 2.30 -7.59 -4.23
N GLN A 269 1.33 -7.23 -5.08
CA GLN A 269 1.27 -7.76 -6.45
C GLN A 269 2.48 -7.32 -7.28
N VAL A 270 2.91 -6.06 -7.16
CA VAL A 270 4.12 -5.55 -7.83
C VAL A 270 5.38 -6.30 -7.37
N ALA A 271 5.44 -6.72 -6.10
CA ALA A 271 6.55 -7.52 -5.59
C ALA A 271 6.48 -9.00 -6.03
N ARG A 272 5.29 -9.58 -6.13
CA ARG A 272 5.06 -10.94 -6.64
C ARG A 272 5.35 -11.04 -8.13
N GLU A 273 4.92 -10.08 -8.94
CA GLU A 273 5.20 -10.10 -10.38
C GLU A 273 6.70 -9.93 -10.66
N ALA A 274 7.42 -9.14 -9.86
CA ALA A 274 8.88 -9.07 -9.92
C ALA A 274 9.59 -10.38 -9.50
N SER A 275 8.86 -11.38 -8.99
CA SER A 275 9.41 -12.68 -8.59
C SER A 275 9.17 -13.80 -9.59
N LYS A 276 8.28 -13.60 -10.57
CA LYS A 276 8.11 -14.60 -11.63
C LYS A 276 9.39 -14.65 -12.47
N PRO A 277 9.98 -15.84 -12.70
CA PRO A 277 11.08 -15.96 -13.66
C PRO A 277 10.59 -15.46 -15.02
N PRO A 278 11.43 -14.80 -15.83
CA PRO A 278 11.06 -14.47 -17.19
C PRO A 278 10.63 -15.78 -17.84
N VAL A 279 9.38 -15.84 -18.30
CA VAL A 279 8.88 -16.98 -19.05
C VAL A 279 9.87 -17.13 -20.20
N SER A 280 10.70 -18.18 -20.11
CA SER A 280 11.43 -18.65 -21.27
C SER A 280 10.35 -19.02 -22.25
N SER A 281 10.09 -18.12 -23.18
CA SER A 281 9.34 -18.43 -24.38
C SER A 281 10.06 -19.62 -25.00
N THR A 282 9.59 -20.82 -24.68
CA THR A 282 9.79 -22.03 -25.48
C THR A 282 8.99 -21.87 -26.77
N ASN A 283 9.21 -20.76 -27.47
CA ASN A 283 9.15 -20.71 -28.90
C ASN A 283 10.59 -20.91 -29.32
N THR A 284 10.95 -22.20 -29.43
CA THR A 284 12.11 -22.70 -30.15
C THR A 284 12.00 -22.26 -31.61
N LEU A 285 12.14 -20.96 -31.87
CA LEU A 285 12.54 -20.49 -33.19
C LEU A 285 14.02 -20.82 -33.26
N SER A 286 14.30 -22.01 -33.78
CA SER A 286 15.60 -22.39 -34.30
C SER A 286 16.20 -21.21 -35.05
N ARG A 287 17.15 -20.51 -34.43
CA ARG A 287 18.03 -19.58 -35.12
C ARG A 287 18.92 -20.42 -36.02
N LEU A 288 18.40 -20.75 -37.21
CA LEU A 288 19.17 -21.25 -38.34
C LEU A 288 20.22 -20.19 -38.64
N THR A 289 21.39 -20.40 -38.04
CA THR A 289 22.57 -19.58 -38.30
C THR A 289 23.14 -20.10 -39.60
N PHE A 290 22.79 -19.45 -40.72
CA PHE A 290 23.35 -19.79 -42.01
C PHE A 290 24.82 -19.34 -42.04
N ARG A 291 25.72 -20.22 -41.62
CA ARG A 291 27.17 -20.03 -41.75
C ARG A 291 27.51 -20.15 -43.24
N ARG A 292 27.57 -19.02 -43.93
CA ARG A 292 28.10 -18.92 -45.30
C ARG A 292 29.57 -19.34 -45.28
N SER A 293 29.89 -20.55 -45.71
CA SER A 293 31.28 -20.95 -45.96
C SER A 293 31.76 -20.19 -47.19
N THR A 294 32.64 -19.22 -47.00
CA THR A 294 33.40 -18.60 -48.09
C THR A 294 34.33 -19.66 -48.67
N ARG A 295 33.88 -20.33 -49.73
CA ARG A 295 34.70 -21.22 -50.55
C ARG A 295 35.73 -20.34 -51.27
N ARG A 296 36.95 -20.32 -50.76
CA ARG A 296 38.11 -19.71 -51.41
C ARG A 296 38.39 -20.54 -52.67
N ASN A 297 38.24 -19.90 -53.83
CA ASN A 297 38.72 -20.44 -55.10
C ASN A 297 40.25 -20.46 -55.03
N GLU A 298 40.83 -21.65 -54.93
CA GLU A 298 42.24 -21.83 -55.28
C GLU A 298 42.32 -22.26 -56.73
N THR A 299 43.00 -21.40 -57.48
CA THR A 299 43.20 -21.45 -58.91
C THR A 299 44.15 -22.57 -59.25
N PHE A 300 43.70 -23.37 -60.20
CA PHE A 300 44.41 -24.37 -60.99
C PHE A 300 45.83 -23.92 -61.39
N THR A 301 46.85 -24.65 -60.97
CA THR A 301 48.15 -24.72 -61.67
C THR A 301 48.52 -26.18 -61.85
N THR A 302 48.34 -26.63 -63.09
CA THR A 302 48.96 -27.81 -63.70
C THR A 302 50.47 -27.61 -63.71
N ASP A 303 51.22 -28.56 -63.14
CA ASP A 303 52.53 -28.88 -63.70
C ASP A 303 52.86 -30.36 -63.49
N SER A 304 53.53 -30.91 -64.49
CA SER A 304 53.75 -32.32 -64.78
C SER A 304 55.18 -32.76 -64.45
N ASN A 305 55.37 -33.89 -63.74
CA ASN A 305 56.23 -35.00 -64.17
C ASN A 305 56.24 -36.17 -63.16
N PRO A 306 56.48 -37.43 -63.59
CA PRO A 306 56.51 -38.62 -62.74
C PRO A 306 57.94 -39.03 -62.33
N ASP A 307 58.08 -39.74 -61.21
CA ASP A 307 58.84 -40.99 -61.05
C ASP A 307 59.20 -41.31 -59.59
N SER A 308 59.31 -42.61 -59.31
CA SER A 308 59.87 -43.31 -58.13
C SER A 308 59.01 -43.38 -56.85
N LEU A 309 58.39 -44.53 -56.54
CA LEU A 309 58.89 -45.81 -55.99
C LEU A 309 59.13 -45.83 -54.46
N SER A 310 58.32 -46.70 -53.82
CA SER A 310 58.60 -47.53 -52.63
C SER A 310 58.80 -46.92 -51.24
N HIS A 311 57.90 -47.30 -50.31
CA HIS A 311 58.13 -47.92 -48.97
C HIS A 311 56.94 -47.55 -48.05
N MET A 312 55.95 -48.43 -47.82
CA MET A 312 55.89 -49.50 -46.81
C MET A 312 56.15 -49.08 -45.36
N ALA A 313 55.07 -49.12 -44.55
CA ALA A 313 54.94 -49.66 -43.16
C ALA A 313 53.88 -48.83 -42.41
N PHE A 314 52.70 -49.39 -42.09
CA PHE A 314 52.36 -50.05 -40.80
C PHE A 314 52.61 -49.10 -39.60
N GLU A 315 51.67 -48.80 -38.73
CA GLU A 315 50.88 -49.78 -37.96
C GLU A 315 49.67 -49.13 -37.26
N ASN A 316 48.71 -49.99 -36.94
CA ASN A 316 47.32 -49.72 -36.62
C ASN A 316 47.05 -49.79 -35.11
N MET A 317 46.00 -49.06 -34.68
CA MET A 317 45.01 -49.40 -33.65
C MET A 317 45.40 -49.72 -32.19
N GLY A 318 44.74 -49.00 -31.28
CA GLY A 318 44.46 -49.43 -29.90
C GLY A 318 43.56 -48.43 -29.16
N TYR A 319 42.25 -48.69 -29.14
CA TYR A 319 41.19 -47.93 -28.47
C TYR A 319 40.88 -48.53 -27.07
N PRO A 320 39.94 -47.99 -26.26
CA PRO A 320 40.19 -47.52 -24.89
C PRO A 320 39.58 -48.41 -23.79
N THR A 321 39.79 -48.06 -22.52
CA THR A 321 38.95 -48.52 -21.41
C THR A 321 38.60 -47.37 -20.47
N GLN A 322 37.34 -47.37 -20.04
CA GLN A 322 36.60 -46.36 -19.30
C GLN A 322 36.22 -46.94 -17.92
N GLU A 323 35.85 -46.05 -16.99
CA GLU A 323 35.10 -46.30 -15.72
C GLU A 323 35.94 -46.82 -14.52
N ASP A 324 35.77 -46.39 -13.26
CA ASP A 324 34.64 -45.66 -12.65
C ASP A 324 34.96 -45.03 -11.26
N HIS A 325 34.15 -44.03 -10.90
CA HIS A 325 33.72 -43.51 -9.57
C HIS A 325 34.61 -43.56 -8.30
N ARG A 326 34.78 -42.42 -7.59
CA ARG A 326 34.07 -42.11 -6.30
C ARG A 326 34.31 -40.69 -5.73
N SER A 327 33.20 -40.15 -5.26
CA SER A 327 32.88 -39.00 -4.40
C SER A 327 33.81 -38.62 -3.21
N GLN A 328 33.68 -37.33 -2.82
CA GLN A 328 33.66 -36.74 -1.46
C GLN A 328 34.88 -35.94 -0.97
N GLY A 329 34.74 -34.61 -0.99
CA GLY A 329 34.48 -33.81 0.23
C GLY A 329 35.63 -33.50 1.20
N SER A 330 35.73 -32.20 1.49
CA SER A 330 36.34 -31.57 2.68
C SER A 330 37.83 -31.22 2.62
N LYS A 331 38.11 -29.91 2.62
CA LYS A 331 39.30 -29.35 3.27
C LYS A 331 38.91 -28.18 4.17
N ILE A 332 39.04 -28.46 5.45
CA ILE A 332 39.27 -27.56 6.58
C ILE A 332 40.62 -26.85 6.38
N SER A 333 40.72 -25.57 6.74
CA SER A 333 41.88 -25.05 7.49
C SER A 333 41.55 -23.71 8.16
N ASP A 334 41.58 -23.76 9.48
CA ASP A 334 41.74 -22.67 10.43
C ASP A 334 43.11 -21.96 10.30
N VAL A 335 43.36 -21.03 11.25
CA VAL A 335 44.62 -20.40 11.70
C VAL A 335 44.78 -18.96 11.17
N HIS A 336 44.97 -17.87 11.94
CA HIS A 336 45.36 -17.56 13.34
C HIS A 336 44.85 -16.11 13.59
N LYS A 337 44.23 -15.71 14.71
CA LYS A 337 44.76 -15.44 16.07
C LYS A 337 45.97 -14.49 16.15
N ASP A 338 45.71 -13.31 16.73
CA ASP A 338 46.40 -12.68 17.88
C ASP A 338 46.46 -11.14 17.73
N ALA A 339 46.52 -10.30 18.76
CA ALA A 339 46.12 -10.28 20.16
C ALA A 339 46.59 -8.92 20.73
N HIS A 340 45.91 -8.42 21.77
CA HIS A 340 46.37 -7.41 22.77
C HIS A 340 46.68 -5.98 22.27
N GLN A 341 46.47 -4.87 22.99
CA GLN A 341 46.49 -4.52 24.42
C GLN A 341 45.83 -3.10 24.50
N GLY A 342 45.09 -2.61 25.50
CA GLY A 342 45.24 -2.69 26.97
C GLY A 342 45.89 -1.41 27.51
N HIS A 343 45.12 -0.48 28.10
CA HIS A 343 45.41 0.46 29.21
C HIS A 343 44.36 1.61 29.24
N ASP A 344 43.55 1.77 30.30
CA ASP A 344 43.78 2.55 31.55
C ASP A 344 43.73 4.07 31.30
N GLU A 345 43.20 4.98 32.14
CA GLU A 345 42.69 5.00 33.52
C GLU A 345 42.05 6.39 33.75
N LYS A 346 41.31 6.54 34.86
CA LYS A 346 41.03 7.78 35.63
C LYS A 346 40.04 8.81 35.07
N SER A 347 39.31 9.59 35.88
CA SER A 347 38.93 9.62 37.30
C SER A 347 38.34 11.02 37.54
N THR A 348 37.32 11.12 38.41
CA THR A 348 36.94 12.30 39.25
C THR A 348 36.44 13.58 38.56
N ARG A 349 35.61 14.48 39.12
CA ARG A 349 34.68 14.66 40.27
C ARG A 349 34.55 16.21 40.38
N HIS A 350 33.48 16.74 41.01
CA HIS A 350 33.21 18.16 41.36
C HIS A 350 32.63 19.03 40.23
N GLU A 351 31.67 19.96 40.40
CA GLU A 351 31.03 20.66 41.55
C GLU A 351 29.74 21.32 40.97
N SER A 352 28.55 21.15 41.54
CA SER A 352 27.87 22.01 42.54
C SER A 352 27.41 23.40 42.07
N ALA A 353 26.12 23.69 42.40
CA ALA A 353 25.53 25.02 42.67
C ALA A 353 25.37 25.99 41.47
N GLU A 354 24.40 26.91 41.34
CA GLU A 354 23.38 27.46 42.25
C GLU A 354 22.44 28.40 41.43
N ASN A 355 21.14 28.34 41.75
CA ASN A 355 20.24 29.45 42.09
C ASN A 355 19.87 30.64 41.16
N VAL A 356 18.54 30.89 41.17
CA VAL A 356 17.82 32.19 41.35
C VAL A 356 17.80 33.17 40.18
N VAL A 357 16.62 33.37 39.56
CA VAL A 357 15.60 34.41 39.85
C VAL A 357 14.27 33.96 39.22
#